data_AF-A0A427YS03-F1
#
_entry.id   AF-A0A427YS03-F1
#
_cell.length_a   1.000
_cell.length_b   1.000
_cell.length_c   1.000
_cell.angle_alpha   90.00
_cell.angle_beta   90.00
_cell.angle_gamma   90.00
#
_symmetry.space_group_name_H-M   'P 1'
#
loop_
_entity.id
_entity.type
_entity.pdbx_description
1 polymer ?
#
loop_
_entity_poly.entity_id
_entity_poly.type
_entity_poly.pdbx_seq_one_letter_code
_entity_poly.pdbx_strand_id
1 'polypeptide(L)'
;MLERSYAFAQWAVDNDDLANYLGYVEVALFNIVSHHAFEEEEIFPFMVKTAGNDIWSRNVAEHHIFSEALDATWLYVRHCRAALTPAAWPPTPVPEPNDAIKSIDMTRYSADLDMSKPFDPAGFRRHIDGFMPSLIEHLRDEIDTLAPDLIEPMGQQADDELKKIVQSHLRGYDPKWFLCSAFTAAPMSTIKQLMALPFLVRRILVPFVFGPKYIGFWRYSAYPENLSWAATA
;
A
#
# COMPACT_ATOMS: atom_id res chain seq x y z
N MET A 1 -5.02 6.07 -0.15
CA MET A 1 -4.40 5.74 1.17
C MET A 1 -3.28 6.70 1.51
N LEU A 2 -2.30 6.91 0.62
CA LEU A 2 -1.16 7.82 0.86
C LEU A 2 -1.56 9.26 1.21
N GLU A 3 -2.60 9.81 0.56
CA GLU A 3 -3.18 11.12 0.90
C GLU A 3 -3.51 11.24 2.40
N ARG A 4 -4.05 10.18 3.01
CA ARG A 4 -4.43 10.20 4.43
C ARG A 4 -3.22 10.06 5.34
N SER A 5 -2.19 9.32 4.92
CA SER A 5 -0.88 9.36 5.56
C SER A 5 -0.37 10.81 5.60
N TYR A 6 -0.43 11.53 4.49
CA TYR A 6 -0.03 12.93 4.46
C TYR A 6 -0.91 13.82 5.36
N ALA A 7 -2.24 13.74 5.22
CA ALA A 7 -3.18 14.63 5.88
C ALA A 7 -3.19 14.49 7.41
N PHE A 8 -3.06 13.26 7.94
CA PHE A 8 -3.16 13.02 9.38
C PHE A 8 -1.83 13.10 10.14
N ALA A 9 -0.70 13.31 9.47
CA ALA A 9 0.63 13.32 10.11
C ALA A 9 0.71 14.23 11.34
N GLN A 10 0.35 15.50 11.21
CA GLN A 10 0.36 16.44 12.34
C GLN A 10 -0.72 16.10 13.37
N TRP A 11 -1.92 15.75 12.91
CA TRP A 11 -3.05 15.44 13.79
C TRP A 11 -2.73 14.28 14.73
N ALA A 12 -2.05 13.24 14.25
CA ALA A 12 -1.67 12.08 15.05
C ALA A 12 -0.67 12.44 16.17
N VAL A 13 0.23 13.39 15.93
CA VAL A 13 1.13 13.93 16.96
C VAL A 13 0.32 14.71 17.99
N ASP A 14 -0.53 15.63 17.53
CA ASP A 14 -1.30 16.52 18.40
C ASP A 14 -2.30 15.78 19.30
N ASN A 15 -2.70 14.56 18.90
CA ASN A 15 -3.69 13.73 19.61
C ASN A 15 -3.07 12.50 20.29
N ASP A 16 -1.74 12.42 20.40
CA ASP A 16 -1.04 11.30 21.03
C ASP A 16 -1.45 9.92 20.48
N ASP A 17 -1.63 9.83 19.15
CA ASP A 17 -2.14 8.62 18.47
C ASP A 17 -1.16 8.08 17.41
N LEU A 18 0.11 8.40 17.56
CA LEU A 18 1.19 7.99 16.64
C LEU A 18 1.26 6.46 16.47
N ALA A 19 1.00 5.69 17.52
CA ALA A 19 1.02 4.23 17.45
C ALA A 19 -0.05 3.67 16.49
N ASN A 20 -1.20 4.33 16.34
CA ASN A 20 -2.21 3.86 15.39
C ASN A 20 -1.96 4.42 13.99
N TYR A 21 -1.59 5.70 13.94
CA TYR A 21 -1.27 6.41 12.70
C TYR A 21 -0.11 5.74 11.94
N LEU A 22 1.04 5.54 12.59
CA LEU A 22 2.21 4.96 11.92
C LEU A 22 1.95 3.54 11.42
N GLY A 23 1.07 2.78 12.09
CA GLY A 23 0.66 1.45 11.65
C GLY A 23 -0.21 1.49 10.39
N TYR A 24 -1.11 2.46 10.31
CA TYR A 24 -1.86 2.75 9.08
C TYR A 24 -0.94 3.17 7.94
N VAL A 25 -0.01 4.11 8.20
CA VAL A 25 0.93 4.60 7.20
C VAL A 25 1.81 3.47 6.67
N GLU A 26 2.30 2.59 7.54
CA GLU A 26 3.12 1.45 7.14
C GLU A 26 2.35 0.51 6.20
N VAL A 27 1.08 0.20 6.50
CA VAL A 27 0.21 -0.58 5.59
C VAL A 27 0.01 0.13 4.26
N ALA A 28 -0.23 1.45 4.28
CA ALA A 28 -0.43 2.23 3.08
C ALA A 28 0.82 2.24 2.18
N LEU A 29 2.00 2.43 2.75
CA LEU A 29 3.28 2.41 2.03
C LEU A 29 3.59 1.02 1.49
N PHE A 30 3.44 -0.01 2.31
CA PHE A 30 3.71 -1.39 1.88
C PHE A 30 2.79 -1.84 0.74
N ASN A 31 1.53 -1.42 0.72
CA ASN A 31 0.64 -1.69 -0.41
C ASN A 31 1.20 -1.12 -1.73
N ILE A 32 1.81 0.06 -1.69
CA ILE A 32 2.39 0.71 -2.87
C ILE A 32 3.71 0.02 -3.27
N VAL A 33 4.59 -0.24 -2.30
CA VAL A 33 5.87 -0.96 -2.53
C VAL A 33 5.61 -2.35 -3.12
N SER A 34 4.70 -3.11 -2.50
CA SER A 34 4.41 -4.47 -2.92
C SER A 34 3.64 -4.56 -4.24
N HIS A 35 2.90 -3.51 -4.61
CA HIS A 35 2.21 -3.42 -5.90
C HIS A 35 3.21 -3.27 -7.05
N HIS A 36 4.06 -2.24 -6.99
CA HIS A 36 5.05 -2.00 -8.03
C HIS A 36 6.11 -3.12 -8.11
N ALA A 37 6.53 -3.69 -6.98
CA ALA A 37 7.43 -4.84 -6.98
C ALA A 37 6.80 -6.05 -7.71
N PHE A 38 5.52 -6.34 -7.43
CA PHE A 38 4.80 -7.42 -8.11
C PHE A 38 4.65 -7.16 -9.61
N GLU A 39 4.47 -5.91 -10.01
CA GLU A 39 4.41 -5.54 -11.41
C GLU A 39 5.74 -5.81 -12.13
N GLU A 40 6.85 -5.37 -11.56
CA GLU A 40 8.19 -5.57 -12.12
C GLU A 40 8.65 -7.03 -12.12
N GLU A 41 8.29 -7.79 -11.09
CA GLU A 41 8.76 -9.17 -10.91
C GLU A 41 7.92 -10.19 -11.69
N GLU A 42 6.61 -9.96 -11.82
CA GLU A 42 5.67 -10.97 -12.31
C GLU A 42 4.80 -10.48 -13.47
N ILE A 43 4.16 -9.31 -13.34
CA ILE A 43 3.14 -8.85 -14.29
C ILE A 43 3.77 -8.38 -15.61
N PHE A 44 4.64 -7.37 -15.58
CA PHE A 44 5.26 -6.83 -16.79
C PHE A 44 6.10 -7.88 -17.52
N PRO A 45 6.94 -8.71 -16.86
CA PRO A 45 7.64 -9.80 -17.54
C PRO A 45 6.70 -10.76 -18.26
N PHE A 46 5.58 -11.11 -17.65
CA PHE A 46 4.55 -11.95 -18.29
C PHE A 46 3.93 -11.25 -19.51
N MET A 47 3.59 -9.97 -19.39
CA MET A 47 2.99 -9.18 -20.46
C MET A 47 3.95 -9.00 -21.64
N VAL A 48 5.22 -8.69 -21.39
CA VAL A 48 6.27 -8.57 -22.42
C VAL A 48 6.41 -9.89 -23.19
N LYS A 49 6.50 -11.01 -22.47
CA LYS A 49 6.60 -12.34 -23.07
C LYS A 49 5.40 -12.67 -23.95
N THR A 50 4.20 -12.28 -23.51
CA THR A 50 2.95 -12.61 -24.19
C THR A 50 2.68 -11.71 -25.39
N ALA A 51 2.88 -10.40 -25.22
CA ALA A 51 2.61 -9.40 -26.24
C ALA A 51 3.74 -9.31 -27.30
N GLY A 52 4.92 -9.86 -27.00
CA GLY A 52 6.07 -9.85 -27.90
C GLY A 52 6.67 -8.46 -28.12
N ASN A 53 6.43 -7.53 -27.19
CA ASN A 53 6.97 -6.17 -27.20
C ASN A 53 7.25 -5.70 -25.76
N ASP A 54 8.09 -4.69 -25.61
CA ASP A 54 8.60 -4.24 -24.31
C ASP A 54 8.16 -2.80 -23.96
N ILE A 55 6.86 -2.53 -24.08
CA ILE A 55 6.32 -1.20 -23.75
C ILE A 55 6.36 -0.89 -22.25
N TRP A 56 6.30 -1.91 -21.39
CA TRP A 56 6.27 -1.76 -19.93
C TRP A 56 7.64 -1.46 -19.31
N SER A 57 8.74 -1.58 -20.05
CA SER A 57 10.06 -1.10 -19.61
C SER A 57 10.07 0.38 -19.23
N ARG A 58 9.19 1.18 -19.85
CA ARG A 58 8.91 2.56 -19.44
C ARG A 58 8.33 2.64 -18.03
N ASN A 59 7.32 1.82 -17.71
CA ASN A 59 6.69 1.81 -16.39
C ASN A 59 7.72 1.45 -15.31
N VAL A 60 8.57 0.45 -15.58
CA VAL A 60 9.69 0.09 -14.70
C VAL A 60 10.63 1.29 -14.48
N ALA A 61 11.01 1.99 -15.56
CA ALA A 61 11.87 3.16 -15.44
C ALA A 61 11.21 4.29 -14.62
N GLU A 62 9.90 4.49 -14.75
CA GLU A 62 9.13 5.45 -13.95
C GLU A 62 9.06 5.05 -12.47
N HIS A 63 8.87 3.76 -12.14
CA HIS A 63 8.91 3.26 -10.77
C HIS A 63 10.23 3.65 -10.10
N HIS A 64 11.35 3.47 -10.81
CA HIS A 64 12.69 3.71 -10.29
C HIS A 64 12.99 5.20 -10.05
N ILE A 65 12.15 6.13 -10.54
CA ILE A 65 12.26 7.56 -10.22
C ILE A 65 11.87 7.83 -8.76
N PHE A 66 10.89 7.10 -8.22
CA PHE A 66 10.35 7.36 -6.88
C PHE A 66 10.55 6.22 -5.86
N SER A 67 10.92 5.01 -6.31
CA SER A 67 10.96 3.82 -5.45
C SER A 67 11.88 3.97 -4.24
N GLU A 68 13.12 4.45 -4.42
CA GLU A 68 14.06 4.61 -3.29
C GLU A 68 13.54 5.61 -2.24
N ALA A 69 12.89 6.69 -2.68
CA ALA A 69 12.29 7.67 -1.76
C ALA A 69 11.06 7.10 -1.03
N LEU A 70 10.24 6.30 -1.72
CA LEU A 70 9.13 5.57 -1.11
C LEU A 70 9.62 4.56 -0.06
N ASP A 71 10.67 3.81 -0.38
CA ASP A 71 11.29 2.83 0.51
C ASP A 71 11.93 3.49 1.74
N ALA A 72 12.63 4.61 1.56
CA ALA A 72 13.15 5.42 2.67
C ALA A 72 12.02 5.90 3.60
N THR A 73 10.86 6.27 3.02
CA THR A 73 9.66 6.64 3.80
C THR A 73 9.18 5.47 4.65
N TRP A 74 9.14 4.26 4.07
CA TRP A 74 8.72 3.05 4.79
C TRP A 74 9.67 2.72 5.96
N LEU A 75 10.98 2.79 5.73
CA LEU A 75 11.99 2.60 6.77
C LEU A 75 11.86 3.62 7.91
N TYR A 76 11.66 4.89 7.57
CA TYR A 76 11.46 5.96 8.54
C TYR A 76 10.23 5.71 9.42
N VAL A 77 9.08 5.38 8.82
CA VAL A 77 7.84 5.09 9.55
C VAL A 77 8.00 3.89 10.50
N ARG A 78 8.67 2.82 10.04
CA ARG A 78 8.99 1.65 10.87
C ARG A 78 9.89 2.02 12.05
N HIS A 79 10.94 2.81 11.79
CA HIS A 79 11.85 3.28 12.83
C HIS A 79 11.13 4.12 13.89
N CYS A 80 10.35 5.12 13.46
CA CYS A 80 9.55 5.94 14.37
C CYS A 80 8.58 5.11 15.20
N ARG A 81 7.92 4.12 14.58
CA ARG A 81 6.99 3.22 15.29
C ARG A 81 7.71 2.38 16.34
N ALA A 82 8.87 1.82 16.00
CA ALA A 82 9.66 0.97 16.89
C ALA A 82 10.25 1.76 18.08
N ALA A 83 10.50 3.06 17.90
CA ALA A 83 11.01 3.96 18.95
C ALA A 83 9.93 4.41 19.96
N LEU A 84 8.64 4.13 19.72
CA LEU A 84 7.56 4.53 20.63
C LEU A 84 7.68 3.82 21.99
N THR A 85 7.38 4.57 23.06
CA THR A 85 7.33 4.08 24.44
C THR A 85 5.98 4.44 25.06
N PRO A 86 5.16 3.48 25.50
CA PRO A 86 5.38 2.03 25.43
C PRO A 86 5.42 1.51 23.99
N ALA A 87 5.94 0.29 23.81
CA ALA A 87 6.03 -0.34 22.50
C ALA A 87 4.66 -0.34 21.80
N ALA A 88 4.65 0.04 20.52
CA ALA A 88 3.43 0.18 19.75
C ALA A 88 2.67 -1.15 19.66
N TRP A 89 1.36 -1.11 19.93
CA TRP A 89 0.45 -2.24 19.76
C TRP A 89 -0.70 -1.85 18.83
N PRO A 90 -1.18 -2.75 17.95
CA PRO A 90 -0.63 -4.09 17.65
C PRO A 90 0.72 -4.03 16.90
N PRO A 91 1.45 -5.16 16.79
CA PRO A 91 2.65 -5.22 15.97
C PRO A 91 2.33 -4.93 14.50
N THR A 92 3.37 -4.57 13.73
CA THR A 92 3.22 -4.37 12.29
C THR A 92 2.61 -5.60 11.62
N PRO A 93 1.61 -5.42 10.74
CA PRO A 93 0.98 -6.52 10.03
C PRO A 93 1.67 -6.84 8.70
N VAL A 94 2.55 -5.97 8.23
CA VAL A 94 3.23 -6.12 6.94
C VAL A 94 4.56 -6.86 7.13
N PRO A 95 5.06 -7.57 6.09
CA PRO A 95 6.34 -8.24 6.13
C PRO A 95 7.52 -7.30 6.44
N GLU A 96 8.64 -7.88 6.87
CA GLU A 96 9.90 -7.15 6.98
C GLU A 96 10.37 -6.67 5.59
N PRO A 97 10.95 -5.45 5.48
CA PRO A 97 11.63 -5.04 4.27
C PRO A 97 12.74 -6.02 3.90
N ASN A 98 12.97 -6.22 2.60
CA ASN A 98 14.07 -7.04 2.11
C ASN A 98 15.43 -6.35 2.35
N ASP A 99 16.53 -7.06 2.09
CA ASP A 99 17.88 -6.54 2.37
C ASP A 99 18.26 -5.34 1.51
N ALA A 100 17.75 -5.27 0.27
CA ALA A 100 17.97 -4.13 -0.62
C ALA A 100 17.37 -2.85 -0.01
N ILE A 101 16.12 -2.90 0.43
CA ILE A 101 15.45 -1.78 1.10
C ILE A 101 16.19 -1.43 2.40
N LYS A 102 16.51 -2.42 3.24
CA LYS A 102 17.24 -2.19 4.50
C LYS A 102 18.61 -1.53 4.31
N SER A 103 19.22 -1.68 3.13
CA SER A 103 20.53 -1.12 2.81
C SER A 103 20.51 0.32 2.28
N ILE A 104 19.33 0.93 2.11
CA ILE A 104 19.21 2.31 1.64
C ILE A 104 19.97 3.26 2.57
N ASP A 105 20.77 4.15 1.98
CA ASP A 105 21.50 5.18 2.71
C ASP A 105 20.54 6.28 3.19
N MET A 106 20.02 6.10 4.40
CA MET A 106 19.11 7.05 5.04
C MET A 106 19.74 8.43 5.27
N THR A 107 21.08 8.59 5.19
CA THR A 107 21.71 9.90 5.35
C THR A 107 21.34 10.86 4.22
N ARG A 108 21.04 10.33 3.01
CA ARG A 108 20.55 11.09 1.85
C ARG A 108 19.21 11.78 2.11
N TYR A 109 18.42 11.24 3.03
CA TYR A 109 17.08 11.72 3.36
C TYR A 109 17.01 12.47 4.70
N SER A 110 18.14 12.61 5.40
CA SER A 110 18.19 13.12 6.78
C SER A 110 17.68 14.55 6.99
N ALA A 111 17.60 15.36 5.92
CA ALA A 111 17.03 16.70 5.98
C ALA A 111 15.51 16.69 6.28
N ASP A 112 14.82 15.64 5.83
CA ASP A 112 13.36 15.50 5.98
C ASP A 112 12.96 14.27 6.81
N LEU A 113 13.77 13.21 6.79
CA LEU A 113 13.56 11.96 7.54
C LEU A 113 14.63 11.82 8.64
N ASP A 114 14.55 12.66 9.67
CA ASP A 114 15.50 12.66 10.79
C ASP A 114 15.28 11.47 11.73
N MET A 115 16.10 10.42 11.56
CA MET A 115 16.06 9.19 12.37
C MET A 115 16.45 9.40 13.84
N SER A 116 17.00 10.56 14.22
CA SER A 116 17.38 10.85 15.61
C SER A 116 16.24 11.40 16.45
N LYS A 117 15.16 11.85 15.82
CA LYS A 117 14.00 12.45 16.48
C LYS A 117 12.84 11.46 16.58
N PRO A 118 11.87 11.71 17.47
CA PRO A 118 10.52 11.19 17.28
C PRO A 118 9.97 11.58 15.90
N PHE A 119 8.82 11.02 15.54
CA PHE A 119 8.17 11.32 14.26
C PHE A 119 8.03 12.85 14.02
N ASP A 120 8.64 13.34 12.94
CA ASP A 120 8.56 14.73 12.48
C ASP A 120 7.51 14.82 11.36
N PRO A 121 6.29 15.29 11.65
CA PRO A 121 5.22 15.37 10.65
C PRO A 121 5.53 16.37 9.53
N ALA A 122 6.33 17.41 9.80
CA ALA A 122 6.67 18.42 8.79
C ALA A 122 7.73 17.89 7.83
N GLY A 123 8.78 17.26 8.36
CA GLY A 123 9.78 16.55 7.56
C GLY A 123 9.18 15.44 6.72
N PHE A 124 8.37 14.57 7.33
CA PHE A 124 7.65 13.50 6.64
C PHE A 124 6.82 14.00 5.45
N ARG A 125 6.08 15.10 5.62
CA ARG A 125 5.28 15.69 4.53
C ARG A 125 6.15 16.26 3.41
N ARG A 126 7.21 17.01 3.74
CA ARG A 126 8.15 17.54 2.72
C ARG A 126 8.79 16.43 1.91
N HIS A 127 9.16 15.33 2.56
CA HIS A 127 9.70 14.15 1.87
C HIS A 127 8.69 13.54 0.90
N ILE A 128 7.42 13.37 1.32
CA ILE A 128 6.35 12.92 0.44
C ILE A 128 6.14 13.87 -0.75
N ASP A 129 6.11 15.18 -0.50
CA ASP A 129 5.96 16.19 -1.54
C ASP A 129 7.08 16.10 -2.60
N GLY A 130 8.27 15.59 -2.23
CA GLY A 130 9.40 15.40 -3.12
C GLY A 130 9.20 14.32 -4.19
N PHE A 131 8.60 13.18 -3.86
CA PHE A 131 8.42 12.07 -4.80
C PHE A 131 6.99 11.92 -5.35
N MET A 132 6.00 12.55 -4.70
CA MET A 132 4.59 12.46 -5.09
C MET A 132 4.32 12.88 -6.54
N PRO A 133 4.92 13.94 -7.11
CA PRO A 133 4.67 14.32 -8.50
C PRO A 133 5.02 13.19 -9.48
N SER A 134 6.17 12.54 -9.29
CA SER A 134 6.62 11.42 -10.13
C SER A 134 5.71 10.19 -9.98
N LEU A 135 5.27 9.88 -8.75
CA LEU A 135 4.30 8.81 -8.52
C LEU A 135 2.96 9.10 -9.24
N ILE A 136 2.45 10.33 -9.17
CA ILE A 136 1.19 10.71 -9.83
C ILE A 136 1.32 10.67 -11.36
N GLU A 137 2.46 11.11 -11.89
CA GLU A 137 2.76 11.05 -13.32
C GLU A 137 2.78 9.59 -13.80
N HIS A 138 3.53 8.73 -13.10
CA HIS A 138 3.56 7.29 -13.37
C HIS A 138 2.15 6.66 -13.37
N LEU A 139 1.35 6.90 -12.32
CA LEU A 139 -0.01 6.34 -12.22
C LEU A 139 -0.93 6.81 -13.36
N ARG A 140 -0.68 7.98 -13.94
CA ARG A 140 -1.43 8.46 -15.11
C ARG A 140 -0.95 7.77 -16.38
N ASP A 141 0.37 7.72 -16.54
CA ASP A 141 1.03 7.21 -17.74
C ASP A 141 0.83 5.70 -17.92
N GLU A 142 0.72 4.97 -16.81
CA GLU A 142 0.43 3.54 -16.80
C GLU A 142 -0.97 3.20 -17.33
N ILE A 143 -1.95 4.10 -17.18
CA ILE A 143 -3.30 3.87 -17.75
C ILE A 143 -3.22 3.66 -19.26
N ASP A 144 -2.34 4.42 -19.93
CA ASP A 144 -2.15 4.30 -21.38
C ASP A 144 -1.40 3.01 -21.76
N THR A 145 -0.53 2.47 -20.90
CA THR A 145 0.19 1.21 -21.14
C THR A 145 -0.62 -0.04 -20.77
N LEU A 146 -1.74 0.14 -20.07
CA LEU A 146 -2.73 -0.89 -19.74
C LEU A 146 -4.01 -0.79 -20.59
N ALA A 147 -3.98 -0.02 -21.68
CA ALA A 147 -5.14 0.21 -22.54
C ALA A 147 -5.65 -1.09 -23.21
N PRO A 148 -6.97 -1.23 -23.46
CA PRO A 148 -7.55 -2.46 -24.00
C PRO A 148 -6.92 -2.94 -25.31
N ASP A 149 -6.52 -2.03 -26.20
CA ASP A 149 -5.88 -2.36 -27.48
C ASP A 149 -4.50 -3.00 -27.34
N LEU A 150 -3.84 -2.83 -26.19
CA LEU A 150 -2.58 -3.49 -25.84
C LEU A 150 -2.81 -4.85 -25.17
N ILE A 151 -3.89 -4.97 -24.39
CA ILE A 151 -4.20 -6.17 -23.58
C ILE A 151 -5.02 -7.21 -24.34
N GLU A 152 -6.08 -6.79 -25.05
CA GLU A 152 -6.99 -7.68 -25.78
C GLU A 152 -6.29 -8.60 -26.79
N PRO A 153 -5.25 -8.15 -27.55
CA PRO A 153 -4.53 -9.01 -28.48
C PRO A 153 -3.80 -10.19 -27.84
N MET A 154 -3.51 -10.13 -26.53
CA MET A 154 -2.90 -11.26 -25.79
C MET A 154 -3.84 -12.47 -25.71
N GLY A 155 -5.15 -12.24 -25.84
CA GLY A 155 -6.18 -13.28 -25.88
C GLY A 155 -6.55 -13.88 -24.52
N GLN A 156 -7.65 -14.64 -24.50
CA GLN A 156 -8.26 -15.16 -23.27
C GLN A 156 -7.33 -16.07 -22.47
N GLN A 157 -6.47 -16.85 -23.12
CA GLN A 157 -5.54 -17.74 -22.42
C GLN A 157 -4.54 -16.96 -21.57
N ALA A 158 -4.03 -15.84 -22.09
CA ALA A 158 -3.13 -14.97 -21.36
C ALA A 158 -3.83 -14.31 -20.16
N ASP A 159 -5.05 -13.83 -20.35
CA ASP A 159 -5.89 -13.28 -19.27
C ASP A 159 -6.12 -14.32 -18.15
N ASP A 160 -6.41 -15.58 -18.50
CA ASP A 160 -6.57 -16.65 -17.51
C ASP A 160 -5.28 -16.97 -16.75
N GLU A 161 -4.12 -16.87 -17.41
CA GLU A 161 -2.82 -17.06 -16.78
C GLU A 161 -2.44 -15.90 -15.86
N LEU A 162 -2.63 -14.66 -16.33
CA LEU A 162 -2.45 -13.44 -15.54
C LEU A 162 -3.32 -13.47 -14.27
N LYS A 163 -4.59 -13.87 -14.38
CA LYS A 163 -5.48 -14.06 -13.23
C LYS A 163 -4.93 -15.06 -12.23
N LYS A 164 -4.27 -16.14 -12.67
CA LYS A 164 -3.65 -17.12 -11.76
C LYS A 164 -2.44 -16.52 -11.05
N ILE A 165 -1.60 -15.77 -11.76
CA ILE A 165 -0.45 -15.06 -11.19
C ILE A 165 -0.92 -14.10 -10.09
N VAL A 166 -1.88 -13.23 -10.41
CA VAL A 166 -2.50 -12.29 -9.45
C VAL A 166 -3.14 -13.02 -8.27
N GLN A 167 -3.93 -14.06 -8.51
CA GLN A 167 -4.55 -14.83 -7.41
C GLN A 167 -3.52 -15.51 -6.51
N SER A 168 -2.42 -16.02 -7.07
CA SER A 168 -1.34 -16.64 -6.31
C SER A 168 -0.69 -15.62 -5.37
N HIS A 169 -0.35 -14.43 -5.92
CA HIS A 169 0.21 -13.32 -5.16
C HIS A 169 -0.71 -12.87 -4.02
N LEU A 170 -1.98 -12.59 -4.33
CA LEU A 170 -2.95 -12.11 -3.34
C LEU A 170 -3.23 -13.12 -2.21
N ARG A 171 -3.10 -14.43 -2.48
CA ARG A 171 -3.24 -15.47 -1.45
C ARG A 171 -2.06 -15.50 -0.47
N GLY A 172 -0.94 -14.85 -0.79
CA GLY A 172 0.21 -14.71 0.10
C GLY A 172 -0.02 -13.72 1.26
N TYR A 173 -1.00 -12.82 1.17
CA TYR A 173 -1.26 -11.83 2.20
C TYR A 173 -2.07 -12.38 3.39
N ASP A 174 -1.75 -11.92 4.61
CA ASP A 174 -2.60 -12.16 5.78
C ASP A 174 -3.93 -11.38 5.60
N PRO A 175 -5.08 -12.07 5.50
CA PRO A 175 -6.36 -11.43 5.26
C PRO A 175 -6.75 -10.43 6.38
N LYS A 176 -6.19 -10.56 7.59
CA LYS A 176 -6.54 -9.68 8.73
C LYS A 176 -6.22 -8.22 8.47
N TRP A 177 -5.16 -7.93 7.71
CA TRP A 177 -4.79 -6.56 7.38
C TRP A 177 -5.08 -6.24 5.92
N PHE A 178 -4.82 -7.18 5.00
CA PHE A 178 -5.00 -6.92 3.57
C PHE A 178 -6.48 -6.75 3.20
N LEU A 179 -7.36 -7.62 3.70
CA LEU A 179 -8.79 -7.49 3.41
C LEU A 179 -9.38 -6.23 4.09
N CYS A 180 -8.94 -5.92 5.30
CA CYS A 180 -9.39 -4.71 6.00
C CYS A 180 -8.93 -3.42 5.33
N SER A 181 -7.69 -3.38 4.81
CA SER A 181 -7.21 -2.22 4.05
C SER A 181 -8.00 -2.04 2.76
N ALA A 182 -8.29 -3.12 2.03
CA ALA A 182 -9.15 -3.09 0.84
C ALA A 182 -10.57 -2.61 1.15
N PHE A 183 -11.19 -3.12 2.22
CA PHE A 183 -12.55 -2.73 2.62
C PHE A 183 -12.69 -1.26 2.98
N THR A 184 -11.63 -0.68 3.52
CA THR A 184 -11.66 0.69 4.03
C THR A 184 -11.16 1.73 3.02
N ALA A 185 -10.75 1.28 1.83
CA ALA A 185 -10.25 2.14 0.76
C ALA A 185 -11.35 2.76 -0.10
N ALA A 186 -12.53 2.14 -0.20
CA ALA A 186 -13.64 2.60 -1.04
C ALA A 186 -15.00 2.44 -0.33
N PRO A 187 -16.07 3.14 -0.79
CA PRO A 187 -17.41 2.94 -0.25
C PRO A 187 -17.85 1.47 -0.35
N MET A 188 -18.61 0.98 0.64
CA MET A 188 -19.08 -0.42 0.64
C MET A 188 -19.87 -0.79 -0.63
N SER A 189 -20.59 0.16 -1.23
CA SER A 189 -21.29 -0.07 -2.51
C SER A 189 -20.33 -0.49 -3.62
N THR A 190 -19.18 0.17 -3.72
CA THR A 190 -18.13 -0.15 -4.67
C THR A 190 -17.47 -1.48 -4.32
N ILE A 191 -17.17 -1.71 -3.03
CA ILE A 191 -16.60 -2.97 -2.56
C ILE A 191 -17.47 -4.17 -2.94
N LYS A 192 -18.80 -4.07 -2.77
CA LYS A 192 -19.73 -5.14 -3.16
C LYS A 192 -19.79 -5.40 -4.67
N GLN A 193 -19.54 -4.38 -5.48
CA GLN A 193 -19.50 -4.52 -6.94
C GLN A 193 -18.19 -5.17 -7.39
N LEU A 194 -17.06 -4.79 -6.79
CA LEU A 194 -15.73 -5.27 -7.17
C LEU A 194 -15.39 -6.63 -6.56
N MET A 195 -15.89 -6.92 -5.36
CA MET A 195 -15.55 -8.13 -4.62
C MET A 195 -16.81 -8.92 -4.23
N ALA A 196 -17.02 -10.04 -4.92
CA ALA A 196 -18.06 -11.01 -4.59
C ALA A 196 -17.64 -11.86 -3.36
N LEU A 197 -17.62 -11.24 -2.18
CA LEU A 197 -17.18 -11.94 -0.98
C LEU A 197 -18.29 -12.79 -0.35
N PRO A 198 -17.97 -14.04 0.07
CA PRO A 198 -18.93 -14.89 0.77
C PRO A 198 -19.53 -14.19 1.99
N PHE A 199 -20.81 -14.44 2.25
CA PHE A 199 -21.53 -13.88 3.39
C PHE A 199 -20.74 -14.03 4.70
N LEU A 200 -20.19 -15.22 4.96
CA LEU A 200 -19.43 -15.50 6.18
C LEU A 200 -18.21 -14.57 6.32
N VAL A 201 -17.47 -14.35 5.23
CA VAL A 201 -16.28 -13.47 5.24
C VAL A 201 -16.71 -12.03 5.50
N ARG A 202 -17.62 -11.51 4.68
CA ARG A 202 -18.05 -10.11 4.72
C ARG A 202 -18.78 -9.75 6.01
N ARG A 203 -19.66 -10.63 6.49
CA ARG A 203 -20.57 -10.35 7.60
C ARG A 203 -20.02 -10.80 8.94
N ILE A 204 -19.20 -11.84 8.99
CA ILE A 204 -18.73 -12.38 10.29
C ILE A 204 -17.24 -12.11 10.49
N LEU A 205 -16.40 -12.58 9.57
CA LEU A 205 -14.96 -12.52 9.76
C LEU A 205 -14.43 -11.08 9.76
N VAL A 206 -14.84 -10.26 8.80
CA VAL A 206 -14.40 -8.86 8.72
C VAL A 206 -14.75 -8.08 10.00
N PRO A 207 -16.01 -8.01 10.45
CA PRO A 207 -16.35 -7.15 11.58
C PRO A 207 -15.97 -7.69 12.95
N PHE A 208 -15.91 -9.01 13.14
CA PHE A 208 -15.70 -9.59 14.47
C PHE A 208 -14.34 -10.26 14.68
N VAL A 209 -13.60 -10.57 13.60
CA VAL A 209 -12.32 -11.29 13.70
C VAL A 209 -11.16 -10.45 13.16
N PHE A 210 -11.31 -9.87 11.97
CA PHE A 210 -10.21 -9.20 11.27
C PHE A 210 -10.10 -7.72 11.64
N GLY A 211 -11.20 -6.97 11.50
CA GLY A 211 -11.27 -5.54 11.79
C GLY A 211 -10.82 -5.17 13.20
N PRO A 212 -11.29 -5.85 14.27
CA PRO A 212 -10.93 -5.50 15.63
C PRO A 212 -9.43 -5.54 15.94
N LYS A 213 -8.66 -6.42 15.29
CA LYS A 213 -7.23 -6.59 15.57
C LYS A 213 -6.42 -5.32 15.32
N TYR A 214 -6.75 -4.57 14.27
CA TYR A 214 -6.05 -3.37 13.83
C TYR A 214 -6.97 -2.14 13.78
N ILE A 215 -8.03 -2.13 14.60
CA ILE A 215 -9.09 -1.12 14.55
C ILE A 215 -8.57 0.32 14.67
N GLY A 216 -7.51 0.52 15.47
CA GLY A 216 -6.86 1.81 15.61
C GLY A 216 -6.22 2.29 14.32
N PHE A 217 -5.64 1.40 13.50
CA PHE A 217 -5.04 1.78 12.22
C PHE A 217 -6.14 2.22 11.26
N TRP A 218 -7.23 1.47 11.23
CA TRP A 218 -8.31 1.70 10.28
C TRP A 218 -9.03 3.03 10.49
N ARG A 219 -8.95 3.67 11.66
CA ARG A 219 -9.52 5.01 11.85
C ARG A 219 -8.97 6.06 10.87
N TYR A 220 -7.75 5.84 10.37
CA TYR A 220 -7.09 6.71 9.41
C TYR A 220 -7.42 6.35 7.96
N SER A 221 -8.20 5.30 7.72
CA SER A 221 -8.73 4.97 6.39
C SER A 221 -9.86 5.90 5.96
N ALA A 222 -10.28 5.82 4.69
CA ALA A 222 -11.35 6.66 4.16
C ALA A 222 -12.74 6.20 4.64
N TYR A 223 -12.92 4.89 4.79
CA TYR A 223 -14.20 4.27 5.18
C TYR A 223 -14.03 3.26 6.33
N PRO A 224 -13.56 3.68 7.52
CA PRO A 224 -13.37 2.79 8.67
C PRO A 224 -14.64 2.03 9.07
N GLU A 225 -15.80 2.66 8.88
CA GLU A 225 -17.11 2.10 9.20
C GLU A 225 -17.40 0.81 8.43
N ASN A 226 -16.77 0.59 7.28
CA ASN A 226 -16.89 -0.62 6.47
C ASN A 226 -16.43 -1.89 7.20
N LEU A 227 -15.76 -1.77 8.33
CA LEU A 227 -15.39 -2.89 9.19
C LEU A 227 -16.42 -3.20 10.28
N SER A 228 -17.58 -2.55 10.25
CA SER A 228 -18.66 -2.81 11.21
C SER A 228 -19.70 -3.79 10.66
N TRP A 229 -20.45 -4.44 11.56
CA TRP A 229 -21.61 -5.23 11.17
C TRP A 229 -22.67 -4.39 10.45
N ALA A 230 -22.87 -3.11 10.81
CA ALA A 230 -23.89 -2.31 10.15
C ALA A 230 -23.51 -2.01 8.69
N ALA A 231 -22.27 -1.57 8.46
CA ALA A 231 -21.82 -1.15 7.13
C ALA A 231 -21.55 -2.31 6.18
N THR A 232 -21.09 -3.46 6.69
CA THR A 232 -20.84 -4.65 5.85
C THR A 232 -22.12 -5.32 5.35
N ALA A 233 -23.32 -4.85 5.72
CA ALA A 233 -24.61 -5.44 5.35
C ALA A 233 -24.93 -5.17 3.89
#